data_AF-A0A1Z3HHA9-F1
#
_entry.id   AF-A0A1Z3HHA9-F1
#
_cell.length_a   1.000
_cell.length_b   1.000
_cell.length_c   1.000
_cell.angle_alpha   90.00
_cell.angle_beta   90.00
_cell.angle_gamma   90.00
#
_symmetry.space_group_name_H-M   'P 1'
#
loop_
_entity.id
_entity.type
_entity.pdbx_description
1 polymer ?
#
loop_
_entity_poly.entity_id
_entity_poly.type
_entity_poly.pdbx_seq_one_letter_code
_entity_poly.pdbx_strand_id
1 'polypeptide(L)'
;MVAALKALLNPQCSDISFLDADREIFQSHPIAVFARPWQGRHCVYGIFRLPQEHRIEYPILIIVSGAGRYRKEACMVKQDAEHYAAADGYYLLRVHLKTRVAVSLILRGQSYRLKNPLNWTIFYNVEPVK
;
A
#
# COMPACT_ATOMS: atom_id res chain seq x y z
N MET A 1 -20.82 -8.91 -4.92
CA MET A 1 -19.36 -8.99 -5.18
C MET A 1 -18.47 -8.75 -3.94
N VAL A 2 -19.02 -8.47 -2.75
CA VAL A 2 -18.25 -8.28 -1.50
C VAL A 2 -17.81 -9.60 -0.84
N ALA A 3 -18.52 -10.70 -1.12
CA ALA A 3 -18.27 -12.00 -0.49
C ALA A 3 -16.92 -12.65 -0.90
N ALA A 4 -16.44 -12.42 -2.12
CA ALA A 4 -15.18 -13.00 -2.60
C ALA A 4 -13.94 -12.39 -1.93
N LEU A 5 -14.02 -11.14 -1.49
CA LEU A 5 -12.92 -10.49 -0.76
C LEU A 5 -12.78 -11.05 0.67
N LYS A 6 -13.89 -11.52 1.27
CA LYS A 6 -13.90 -12.12 2.62
C LYS A 6 -13.20 -13.48 2.66
N ALA A 7 -13.23 -14.25 1.56
CA ALA A 7 -12.72 -15.62 1.51
C ALA A 7 -11.17 -15.72 1.44
N LEU A 8 -10.46 -14.63 1.13
CA LEU A 8 -8.99 -14.61 1.07
C LEU A 8 -8.34 -14.21 2.41
N LEU A 9 -9.11 -14.18 3.50
CA LEU A 9 -8.70 -13.59 4.78
C LEU A 9 -8.30 -14.67 5.81
N ASN A 10 -6.99 -14.92 5.94
CA ASN A 10 -6.38 -15.63 7.08
C ASN A 10 -6.65 -14.83 8.39
N PRO A 11 -7.06 -15.45 9.52
CA PRO A 11 -7.66 -14.75 10.67
C PRO A 11 -6.67 -14.00 11.58
N GLN A 12 -5.41 -13.84 11.20
CA GLN A 12 -4.40 -13.13 12.01
C GLN A 12 -4.42 -11.59 11.81
N CYS A 13 -5.43 -11.06 11.14
CA CYS A 13 -5.70 -9.63 11.06
C CYS A 13 -7.22 -9.41 11.07
N SER A 14 -7.79 -9.43 12.26
CA SER A 14 -9.22 -9.26 12.54
C SER A 14 -9.61 -7.79 12.72
N ASP A 15 -9.16 -6.90 11.84
CA ASP A 15 -9.61 -5.49 11.84
C ASP A 15 -9.84 -4.99 10.40
N ILE A 16 -10.74 -5.70 9.71
CA ILE A 16 -11.42 -5.20 8.50
C ILE A 16 -12.49 -4.17 8.89
N SER A 17 -12.79 -4.05 10.19
CA SER A 17 -13.62 -3.01 10.81
C SER A 17 -13.22 -1.58 10.42
N PHE A 18 -11.98 -1.38 9.94
CA PHE A 18 -11.50 -0.10 9.44
C PHE A 18 -12.01 0.26 8.04
N LEU A 19 -12.25 -0.73 7.19
CA LEU A 19 -12.90 -0.50 5.91
C LEU A 19 -14.40 -0.50 6.19
N ASP A 20 -14.92 0.64 6.65
CA ASP A 20 -16.35 0.84 6.90
C ASP A 20 -17.15 0.27 5.73
N ALA A 21 -18.04 -0.69 6.03
CA ALA A 21 -18.80 -1.43 5.00
C ALA A 21 -19.71 -0.52 4.17
N ASP A 22 -19.98 0.69 4.66
CA ASP A 22 -20.85 1.70 4.03
C ASP A 22 -20.08 2.68 3.14
N ARG A 23 -18.75 2.59 3.06
CA ARG A 23 -17.91 3.43 2.19
C ARG A 23 -17.33 2.61 1.05
N GLU A 24 -17.18 3.26 -0.11
CA GLU A 24 -16.56 2.63 -1.26
C GLU A 24 -15.06 2.41 -0.97
N ILE A 25 -14.64 1.15 -1.09
CA ILE A 25 -13.25 0.73 -0.87
C ILE A 25 -12.57 0.65 -2.23
N PHE A 26 -11.52 1.43 -2.40
CA PHE A 26 -10.71 1.40 -3.60
C PHE A 26 -9.46 0.57 -3.38
N GLN A 27 -8.97 -0.06 -4.46
CA GLN A 27 -7.72 -0.79 -4.49
C GLN A 27 -6.76 -0.20 -5.51
N SER A 28 -5.47 -0.21 -5.21
CA SER A 28 -4.44 0.22 -6.15
C SER A 28 -3.14 -0.57 -5.98
N HIS A 29 -2.39 -0.67 -7.08
CA HIS A 29 -1.07 -1.26 -7.13
C HIS A 29 -0.03 -0.16 -7.33
N PRO A 30 1.20 -0.33 -6.81
CA PRO A 30 2.24 0.64 -7.04
C PRO A 30 2.66 0.63 -8.51
N ILE A 31 3.00 1.81 -9.04
CA ILE A 31 3.68 1.97 -10.33
C ILE A 31 5.17 1.61 -10.23
N ALA A 32 5.75 1.70 -9.03
CA ALA A 32 7.15 1.37 -8.78
C ALA A 32 7.35 0.91 -7.34
N VAL A 33 8.32 0.02 -7.13
CA VAL A 33 8.71 -0.44 -5.79
C VAL A 33 10.21 -0.36 -5.59
N PHE A 34 10.60 0.18 -4.44
CA PHE A 34 11.98 0.28 -3.99
C PHE A 34 12.15 -0.58 -2.75
N ALA A 35 13.02 -1.59 -2.83
CA ALA A 35 13.28 -2.52 -1.73
C ALA A 35 14.77 -2.59 -1.41
N ARG A 36 15.28 -1.54 -0.74
CA ARG A 36 16.68 -1.41 -0.32
C ARG A 36 16.79 -1.37 1.21
N PRO A 37 16.49 -2.48 1.92
CA PRO A 37 16.43 -2.48 3.38
C PRO A 37 17.77 -2.17 4.06
N TRP A 38 18.89 -2.43 3.37
CA TRP A 38 20.25 -2.16 3.84
C TRP A 38 20.59 -0.68 3.92
N GLN A 39 19.86 0.19 3.20
CA GLN A 39 20.05 1.64 3.24
C GLN A 39 19.37 2.31 4.45
N GLY A 40 18.82 1.51 5.36
CA GLY A 40 18.26 1.96 6.63
C GLY A 40 16.73 1.93 6.69
N ARG A 41 16.20 2.61 7.71
CA ARG A 41 14.76 2.72 7.95
C ARG A 41 14.12 3.50 6.79
N HIS A 42 12.91 3.11 6.37
CA HIS A 42 12.14 3.76 5.31
C HIS A 42 12.63 3.54 3.87
N CYS A 43 13.69 2.78 3.62
CA CYS A 43 14.18 2.47 2.25
C CYS A 43 13.45 1.29 1.56
N VAL A 44 12.30 0.90 2.10
CA VAL A 44 11.40 -0.08 1.48
C VAL A 44 10.02 0.55 1.31
N TYR A 45 9.60 0.83 0.08
CA TYR A 45 8.33 1.49 -0.23
C TYR A 45 7.85 1.24 -1.66
N GLY A 46 6.53 1.34 -1.85
CA GLY A 46 5.91 1.46 -3.17
C GLY A 46 5.49 2.90 -3.46
N ILE A 47 5.51 3.29 -4.73
CA ILE A 47 4.93 4.53 -5.25
C ILE A 47 3.63 4.15 -5.94
N PHE A 48 2.53 4.75 -5.53
CA PHE A 48 1.18 4.51 -6.05
C PHE A 48 0.73 5.75 -6.79
N ARG A 49 -0.02 5.58 -7.88
CA ARG A 49 -0.63 6.71 -8.60
C ARG A 49 -2.13 6.67 -8.35
N LEU A 50 -2.68 7.76 -7.82
CA LEU A 50 -4.08 7.85 -7.42
C LEU A 50 -4.74 9.07 -8.07
N PRO A 51 -6.00 8.98 -8.54
CA PRO A 51 -6.68 10.12 -9.13
C PRO A 51 -6.86 11.25 -8.10
N GLN A 52 -6.70 12.50 -8.52
CA GLN A 52 -6.77 13.69 -7.65
C GLN A 52 -8.18 13.94 -7.10
N GLU A 53 -9.22 13.44 -7.79
CA GLU A 53 -10.59 13.37 -7.29
C GLU A 53 -10.72 12.54 -6.01
N HIS A 54 -9.80 11.61 -5.76
CA HIS A 54 -9.80 10.79 -4.55
C HIS A 54 -8.96 11.43 -3.45
N ARG A 55 -9.61 12.09 -2.49
CA ARG A 55 -8.97 12.47 -1.24
C ARG A 55 -8.97 11.27 -0.30
N ILE A 56 -7.82 10.60 -0.14
CA ILE A 56 -7.72 9.42 0.73
C ILE A 56 -8.06 9.79 2.17
N GLU A 57 -8.95 9.01 2.76
CA GLU A 57 -9.14 8.97 4.20
C GLU A 57 -8.19 7.96 4.83
N TYR A 58 -7.54 8.36 5.92
CA TYR A 58 -6.60 7.51 6.64
C TYR A 58 -7.27 6.77 7.80
N PRO A 59 -6.69 5.63 8.23
CA PRO A 59 -5.51 4.93 7.68
C PRO A 59 -5.70 4.23 6.32
N ILE A 60 -4.63 3.65 5.77
CA ILE A 60 -4.72 2.74 4.62
C ILE A 60 -4.26 1.34 5.01
N LEU A 61 -4.79 0.33 4.32
CA LEU A 61 -4.35 -1.06 4.48
C LEU A 61 -3.38 -1.41 3.35
N ILE A 62 -2.26 -2.05 3.70
CA ILE A 62 -1.25 -2.50 2.74
C ILE A 62 -1.12 -4.00 2.86
N ILE A 63 -1.18 -4.67 1.72
CA ILE A 63 -0.93 -6.10 1.60
C ILE A 63 0.30 -6.28 0.72
N VAL A 64 1.29 -7.00 1.23
CA VAL A 64 2.43 -7.46 0.43
C VAL A 64 2.46 -8.98 0.47
N SER A 65 2.44 -9.61 -0.69
CA SER A 65 2.44 -11.07 -0.83
C SER A 65 3.60 -11.70 -0.04
N GLY A 66 3.29 -12.69 0.81
CA GLY A 66 4.25 -13.34 1.71
C GLY A 66 4.63 -12.52 2.96
N ALA A 67 4.38 -11.22 2.97
CA ALA A 67 4.68 -10.33 4.09
C ALA A 67 3.53 -10.26 5.10
N GLY A 68 2.29 -10.43 4.65
CA GLY A 68 1.08 -10.26 5.46
C GLY A 68 0.41 -8.89 5.24
N ARG A 69 -0.56 -8.56 6.11
CA ARG A 69 -1.33 -7.31 6.06
C ARG A 69 -0.80 -6.31 7.09
N TYR A 70 -0.71 -5.04 6.72
CA TYR A 70 -0.19 -3.98 7.58
C TYR A 70 -1.08 -2.73 7.48
N ARG A 71 -1.62 -2.30 8.62
CA ARG A 71 -2.27 -0.98 8.75
C ARG A 71 -1.20 0.10 8.82
N LYS A 72 -1.36 1.17 8.04
CA LYS A 72 -0.51 2.35 8.13
C LYS A 72 -1.34 3.62 8.18
N GLU A 73 -1.05 4.44 9.19
CA GLU A 73 -1.20 5.88 9.09
C GLU A 73 -0.26 6.33 7.97
N ALA A 74 -0.81 6.82 6.85
CA ALA A 74 0.05 7.07 5.71
C ALA A 74 0.88 8.32 5.97
N CYS A 75 2.18 8.19 5.72
CA CYS A 75 3.04 9.35 5.58
C CYS A 75 2.67 10.02 4.26
N MET A 76 2.29 11.29 4.37
CA MET A 76 1.96 12.15 3.25
C MET A 76 2.99 12.06 2.13
N VAL A 77 2.43 12.09 0.92
CA VAL A 77 3.07 12.40 -0.34
C VAL A 77 3.90 13.67 -0.20
N LYS A 78 5.21 13.57 -0.45
CA LYS A 78 5.96 14.73 -0.92
C LYS A 78 5.85 14.75 -2.44
N GLN A 79 5.38 15.86 -3.00
CA GLN A 79 5.73 16.25 -4.36
C GLN A 79 7.26 16.12 -4.48
N ASP A 80 7.72 15.52 -5.57
CA ASP A 80 9.08 15.03 -5.79
C ASP A 80 9.38 13.64 -5.18
N ALA A 81 8.66 12.63 -5.67
CA ALA A 81 9.39 11.42 -5.99
C ALA A 81 10.37 11.80 -7.12
N GLU A 82 11.65 12.03 -6.80
CA GLU A 82 12.73 12.54 -7.67
C GLU A 82 12.80 11.97 -9.11
N HIS A 83 12.06 10.90 -9.42
CA HIS A 83 12.06 10.20 -10.71
C HIS A 83 10.65 10.00 -11.32
N TYR A 84 9.56 10.42 -10.66
CA TYR A 84 8.19 10.24 -11.18
C TYR A 84 7.42 11.55 -11.08
N ALA A 85 7.05 12.12 -12.23
CA ALA A 85 6.06 13.19 -12.30
C ALA A 85 4.66 12.60 -12.13
N ALA A 86 3.81 13.30 -11.37
CA ALA A 86 2.39 12.99 -11.40
C ALA A 86 1.83 13.42 -12.75
N ALA A 87 1.10 12.54 -13.43
CA ALA A 87 0.34 12.92 -14.61
C ALA A 87 -0.81 13.86 -14.19
N ASP A 88 -1.26 14.73 -15.09
CA ASP A 88 -2.40 15.63 -14.83
C ASP A 88 -3.62 14.85 -14.33
N GLY A 89 -4.23 15.33 -13.25
CA GLY A 89 -5.36 14.68 -12.59
C GLY A 89 -4.99 13.51 -11.67
N TYR A 90 -3.70 13.27 -11.39
CA TYR A 90 -3.24 12.27 -10.43
C TYR A 90 -2.27 12.86 -9.39
N TYR A 91 -2.13 12.18 -8.26
CA TYR A 91 -1.04 12.40 -7.31
C TYR A 91 -0.32 11.08 -6.96
N LEU A 92 0.88 11.18 -6.41
CA LEU A 92 1.73 10.03 -6.12
C LEU A 92 1.78 9.70 -4.63
N LEU A 93 1.31 8.54 -4.21
CA LEU A 93 1.39 8.10 -2.82
C LEU A 93 2.61 7.23 -2.56
N ARG A 94 3.49 7.64 -1.64
CA ARG A 94 4.62 6.82 -1.18
C ARG A 94 4.22 6.02 0.06
N VAL A 95 4.19 4.70 -0.07
CA VAL A 95 3.76 3.81 1.00
C VAL A 95 4.89 2.89 1.43
N HIS A 96 5.39 3.10 2.65
CA HIS A 96 6.51 2.33 3.16
C HIS A 96 6.09 0.93 3.63
N LEU A 97 7.01 -0.04 3.61
CA LEU A 97 6.91 -1.30 4.36
C LEU A 97 7.89 -1.27 5.53
N LYS A 98 7.58 -1.96 6.63
CA LYS A 98 8.52 -2.07 7.75
C LYS A 98 9.79 -2.80 7.27
N THR A 99 10.96 -2.20 7.44
CA THR A 99 12.24 -2.77 6.99
C THR A 99 12.47 -4.19 7.51
N ARG A 100 12.11 -4.49 8.77
CA ARG A 100 12.21 -5.83 9.36
C ARG A 100 11.43 -6.91 8.60
N VAL A 101 10.28 -6.55 8.04
CA VAL A 101 9.44 -7.47 7.25
C VAL A 101 10.11 -7.76 5.92
N ALA A 102 10.65 -6.72 5.28
CA ALA A 102 11.39 -6.85 4.04
C ALA A 102 12.64 -7.73 4.22
N VAL A 103 13.41 -7.51 5.30
CA VAL A 103 14.57 -8.34 5.65
C VAL A 103 14.15 -9.79 5.87
N SER A 104 13.07 -10.04 6.63
CA SER A 104 12.57 -11.40 6.84
C SER A 104 12.22 -12.12 5.54
N LEU A 105 11.57 -11.43 4.59
CA LEU A 105 11.29 -11.99 3.27
C LEU A 105 12.56 -12.29 2.46
N ILE A 106 13.56 -11.42 2.51
CA ILE A 106 14.84 -11.64 1.82
C ILE A 106 15.57 -12.84 2.40
N LEU A 107 15.64 -12.97 3.73
CA LEU A 107 16.27 -14.10 4.41
C LEU A 107 15.56 -15.43 4.10
N ARG A 108 14.27 -15.40 3.78
CA ARG A 108 13.49 -16.57 3.33
C ARG A 108 13.61 -16.85 1.83
N GLY A 109 14.46 -16.14 1.09
CA GLY A 109 14.59 -16.27 -0.38
C GLY A 109 13.41 -15.67 -1.17
N GLN A 110 12.52 -14.91 -0.53
CA GLN A 110 11.30 -14.37 -1.13
C GLN A 110 11.45 -12.90 -1.58
N SER A 111 12.68 -12.47 -1.86
CA SER A 111 12.98 -11.08 -2.25
C SER A 111 12.25 -10.62 -3.52
N TYR A 112 11.95 -11.55 -4.44
CA TYR A 112 11.17 -11.29 -5.65
C TYR A 112 9.76 -10.77 -5.36
N ARG A 113 9.17 -11.16 -4.21
CA ARG A 113 7.85 -10.69 -3.79
C ARG A 113 7.85 -9.21 -3.46
N LEU A 114 8.94 -8.72 -2.86
CA LEU A 114 9.11 -7.30 -2.57
C LEU A 114 9.30 -6.48 -3.83
N LYS A 115 10.03 -7.00 -4.83
CA LYS A 115 10.42 -6.24 -6.03
C LYS A 115 9.31 -6.12 -7.07
N ASN A 116 8.37 -7.06 -7.12
CA ASN A 116 7.29 -7.04 -8.10
C ASN A 116 6.12 -6.15 -7.59
N PRO A 117 5.75 -5.07 -8.30
CA PRO A 117 4.65 -4.19 -7.91
C PRO A 117 3.29 -4.90 -7.77
N LEU A 118 3.02 -5.92 -8.59
CA LEU A 118 1.76 -6.67 -8.54
C LEU A 118 1.57 -7.46 -7.23
N ASN A 119 2.66 -7.67 -6.47
CA ASN A 119 2.59 -8.30 -5.15
C ASN A 119 2.23 -7.33 -4.02
N TRP A 120 2.02 -6.05 -4.34
CA TRP A 120 1.64 -5.01 -3.40
C TRP A 120 0.24 -4.50 -3.74
N THR A 121 -0.63 -4.42 -2.75
CA THR A 121 -1.95 -3.82 -2.90
C THR A 121 -2.19 -2.87 -1.74
N ILE A 122 -2.72 -1.69 -2.03
CA ILE A 122 -3.30 -0.83 -1.01
C ILE A 122 -4.82 -0.84 -1.12
N PHE A 123 -5.47 -0.76 0.03
CA PHE A 123 -6.90 -0.50 0.15
C PHE A 123 -7.10 0.78 0.94
N TYR A 124 -7.98 1.65 0.43
CA TYR A 124 -8.24 2.96 1.00
C TYR A 124 -9.70 3.35 0.78
N ASN A 125 -10.21 4.17 1.69
CA ASN A 125 -11.47 4.87 1.54
C ASN A 125 -11.19 6.28 1.03
N VAL A 126 -12.22 6.91 0.48
CA VAL A 126 -12.16 8.27 -0.04
C VAL A 126 -13.08 9.15 0.78
N GLU A 127 -12.60 10.33 1.15
CA GLU A 127 -13.44 11.35 1.78
C GLU A 127 -14.52 11.79 0.79
N PRO A 128 -15.80 11.83 1.21
CA PRO A 128 -16.87 12.31 0.34
C PRO A 128 -16.62 13.78 -0.03
N VAL A 129 -16.68 14.09 -1.32
CA VAL A 129 -16.65 15.47 -1.81
C VAL A 129 -17.94 16.15 -1.35
N LYS A 130 -17.83 17.11 -0.43
CA LYS A 130 -18.95 17.95 0.03
C LYS A 130 -19.33 19.00 -1.01
#